data_AF-H2CCU7-F1
#
_entry.id   AF-H2CCU7-F1
#
_cell.length_a   1.000
_cell.length_b   1.000
_cell.length_c   1.000
_cell.angle_alpha   90.00
_cell.angle_beta   90.00
_cell.angle_gamma   90.00
#
_symmetry.space_group_name_H-M   'P 1'
#
loop_
_entity.id
_entity.type
_entity.pdbx_description
1 polymer ?
#
loop_
_entity_poly.entity_id
_entity_poly.type
_entity_poly.pdbx_seq_one_letter_code
_entity_poly.pdbx_strand_id
1 'polypeptide(L)'
;MSDLEFLHELENLLKSRKAELPENSYTAKLFREGEDRYLKKIVEEAGETVLAAKNHDRAEILYETADLIFHTMVMLVDRGIAVDDVIVELKRRHGK
;
A
#
# COMPACT_ATOMS: atom_id res chain seq x y z
N MET A 1 4.81 17.93 -11.75
CA MET A 1 5.02 16.71 -10.94
C MET A 1 4.46 15.55 -11.71
N SER A 2 5.17 14.43 -11.78
CA SER A 2 4.65 13.23 -12.44
C SER A 2 3.59 12.58 -11.53
N ASP A 3 2.56 11.96 -12.10
CA ASP A 3 1.51 11.30 -11.30
C ASP A 3 2.07 10.21 -10.37
N LEU A 4 3.27 9.68 -10.66
CA LEU A 4 3.96 8.69 -9.83
C LEU A 4 4.66 9.29 -8.60
N GLU A 5 4.93 10.60 -8.57
CA GLU A 5 5.45 11.29 -7.37
C GLU A 5 4.42 11.25 -6.23
N PHE A 6 3.14 11.01 -6.53
CA PHE A 6 2.09 10.80 -5.53
C PHE A 6 2.41 9.64 -4.57
N LEU A 7 3.15 8.62 -5.00
CA LEU A 7 3.56 7.53 -4.09
C LEU A 7 4.53 8.03 -3.01
N HIS A 8 5.38 9.01 -3.29
CA HIS A 8 6.23 9.65 -2.29
C HIS A 8 5.41 10.53 -1.35
N GLU A 9 4.43 11.27 -1.88
CA GLU A 9 3.50 12.05 -1.05
C GLU A 9 2.71 11.16 -0.09
N LEU A 10 2.19 10.04 -0.59
CA LEU A 10 1.49 9.04 0.20
C LEU A 10 2.41 8.42 1.25
N GLU A 11 3.65 8.04 0.91
CA GLU A 11 4.62 7.53 1.88
C GLU A 11 4.87 8.53 3.02
N ASN A 12 5.07 9.81 2.70
CA ASN A 12 5.29 10.86 3.69
C ASN A 12 4.06 11.07 4.58
N LEU A 13 2.86 11.04 4.01
CA LEU A 13 1.62 11.08 4.77
C LEU A 13 1.54 9.89 5.74
N LEU A 14 1.79 8.67 5.26
CA LEU A 14 1.77 7.46 6.08
C LEU A 14 2.79 7.54 7.23
N LYS A 15 4.00 8.05 6.98
CA LYS A 15 5.02 8.29 8.03
C LYS A 15 4.53 9.27 9.10
N SER A 16 3.92 10.41 8.69
CA SER A 16 3.31 11.36 9.63
C SER A 16 2.19 10.71 10.45
N ARG A 17 1.30 9.93 9.80
CA ARG A 17 0.22 9.22 10.50
C ARG A 17 0.73 8.18 11.49
N LYS A 18 1.82 7.46 11.17
CA LYS A 18 2.47 6.52 12.09
C LYS A 18 3.08 7.24 13.31
N ALA A 19 3.66 8.42 13.10
CA ALA A 19 4.30 9.18 14.16
C ALA A 19 3.28 9.89 15.09
N GLU A 20 2.22 10.47 14.52
CA GLU A 20 1.26 11.31 15.25
C GLU A 20 0.05 10.55 15.80
N LEU A 21 -0.30 9.41 15.19
CA LEU A 21 -1.47 8.58 15.54
C LEU A 21 -2.79 9.35 15.80
N PRO A 22 -3.23 10.27 14.91
CA PRO A 22 -4.42 11.08 15.11
C PRO A 22 -5.69 10.22 15.20
N GLU A 23 -6.60 10.55 16.12
CA GLU A 23 -7.74 9.69 16.45
C GLU A 23 -8.68 9.41 15.27
N ASN A 24 -8.92 10.41 14.42
CA ASN A 24 -9.89 10.35 13.32
C ASN A 24 -9.27 9.92 11.98
N SER A 25 -8.13 9.22 11.99
CA SER A 25 -7.47 8.72 10.78
C SER A 25 -7.58 7.20 10.67
N TYR A 26 -8.10 6.72 9.52
CA TYR A 26 -8.09 5.31 9.18
C TYR A 26 -6.68 4.71 9.23
N THR A 27 -5.70 5.39 8.64
CA THR A 27 -4.30 4.97 8.67
C THR A 27 -3.74 4.89 10.09
N ALA A 28 -4.01 5.88 10.93
CA ALA A 28 -3.58 5.84 12.34
C ALA A 28 -4.23 4.67 13.09
N LYS A 29 -5.48 4.34 12.78
CA LYS A 29 -6.14 3.13 13.30
C LYS A 29 -5.41 1.86 12.86
N LEU A 30 -5.01 1.72 11.60
CA LEU A 30 -4.22 0.57 11.13
C LEU A 30 -2.92 0.41 11.92
N PHE A 31 -2.18 1.50 12.13
CA PHE A 31 -0.94 1.45 12.93
C PHE A 31 -1.19 1.14 14.40
N ARG A 32 -2.29 1.61 14.99
CA ARG A 32 -2.69 1.27 16.38
C ARG A 32 -3.12 -0.19 16.52
N GLU A 33 -3.80 -0.74 15.53
CA GLU A 33 -4.23 -2.15 15.50
C GLU A 33 -3.07 -3.11 15.21
N GLY A 34 -1.93 -2.60 14.71
CA GLY A 34 -0.69 -3.34 14.58
C GLY A 34 -0.62 -4.24 13.35
N GLU A 35 0.40 -5.11 13.31
CA GLU A 35 0.78 -5.83 12.10
C GLU A 35 -0.28 -6.78 11.55
N ASP A 36 -0.96 -7.49 12.44
CA ASP A 36 -2.01 -8.42 12.05
C ASP A 36 -3.12 -7.74 11.25
N ARG A 37 -3.40 -6.46 11.52
CA ARG A 37 -4.47 -5.72 10.84
C ARG A 37 -4.14 -5.44 9.39
N TYR A 38 -3.02 -4.79 9.10
CA TYR A 38 -2.69 -4.41 7.72
C TYR A 38 -2.18 -5.61 6.92
N LEU A 39 -1.53 -6.61 7.53
CA LEU A 39 -1.17 -7.85 6.85
C LEU A 39 -2.40 -8.66 6.43
N LYS A 40 -3.44 -8.69 7.27
CA LYS A 40 -4.72 -9.32 6.90
C LYS A 40 -5.35 -8.63 5.69
N LYS A 41 -5.38 -7.30 5.65
CA LYS A 41 -5.89 -6.54 4.49
C LYS A 41 -5.08 -6.83 3.22
N ILE A 42 -3.75 -6.91 3.29
CA ILE A 42 -2.95 -7.30 2.12
C ILE A 42 -3.40 -8.66 1.54
N VAL A 43 -3.68 -9.65 2.39
CA VAL A 43 -4.17 -10.97 1.94
C VAL A 43 -5.58 -10.88 1.35
N GLU A 44 -6.45 -10.11 1.98
CA GLU A 44 -7.84 -9.84 1.52
C GLU A 44 -7.82 -9.18 0.14
N GLU A 45 -7.16 -8.03 -0.02
CA GLU A 45 -7.09 -7.29 -1.28
C GLU A 45 -6.41 -8.07 -2.39
N ALA A 46 -5.42 -8.90 -2.07
CA ALA A 46 -4.77 -9.76 -3.05
C ALA A 46 -5.75 -10.81 -3.60
N GLY A 47 -6.59 -11.38 -2.73
CA GLY A 47 -7.64 -12.31 -3.14
C GLY A 47 -8.72 -11.62 -3.99
N GLU A 48 -9.16 -10.44 -3.57
CA GLU A 48 -10.16 -9.64 -4.26
C GLU A 48 -9.66 -9.16 -5.63
N THR A 49 -8.42 -8.69 -5.73
CA THR A 49 -7.77 -8.34 -7.00
C THR A 49 -7.76 -9.51 -7.99
N VAL A 50 -7.42 -10.71 -7.51
CA VAL A 50 -7.42 -11.93 -8.35
C VAL A 50 -8.83 -12.30 -8.80
N LEU A 51 -9.82 -12.17 -7.91
CA LEU A 51 -11.22 -12.45 -8.24
C LEU A 51 -11.78 -11.43 -9.25
N ALA A 52 -11.52 -10.15 -9.05
CA ALA A 52 -11.87 -9.07 -9.96
C ALA A 52 -11.28 -9.30 -11.36
N ALA A 53 -9.99 -9.69 -11.42
CA ALA A 53 -9.31 -10.05 -12.66
C ALA A 53 -9.98 -11.24 -13.37
N LYS A 54 -10.31 -12.30 -12.61
CA LYS A 54 -11.02 -13.48 -13.13
C LYS A 54 -12.42 -13.13 -13.68
N ASN A 55 -13.10 -12.17 -13.06
CA ASN A 55 -14.43 -11.72 -13.46
C ASN A 55 -14.40 -10.69 -14.62
N HIS A 56 -13.20 -10.30 -15.09
CA HIS A 56 -13.02 -9.25 -16.10
C HIS A 56 -13.65 -7.91 -15.71
N ASP A 57 -13.78 -7.63 -14.41
CA ASP A 57 -14.35 -6.38 -13.92
C ASP A 57 -13.25 -5.31 -13.82
N ARG A 58 -13.19 -4.44 -14.83
CA ARG A 58 -12.16 -3.39 -14.90
C ARG A 58 -12.24 -2.42 -13.71
N ALA A 59 -13.44 -2.10 -13.24
CA ALA A 59 -13.59 -1.14 -12.14
C ALA A 59 -13.06 -1.74 -10.84
N GLU A 60 -13.45 -2.99 -10.57
CA GLU A 60 -13.01 -3.71 -9.38
C GLU A 60 -11.51 -3.99 -9.41
N ILE A 61 -10.94 -4.35 -10.57
CA ILE A 61 -9.48 -4.52 -10.71
C ILE A 61 -8.75 -3.25 -10.28
N LEU A 62 -9.20 -2.08 -10.73
CA LEU A 62 -8.57 -0.81 -10.36
C LEU A 62 -8.72 -0.51 -8.87
N TYR A 63 -9.91 -0.77 -8.30
CA TYR A 63 -10.20 -0.52 -6.90
C TYR A 63 -9.34 -1.39 -5.98
N GLU A 64 -9.34 -2.71 -6.20
CA GLU A 64 -8.62 -3.64 -5.32
C GLU A 64 -7.11 -3.58 -5.52
N THR A 65 -6.64 -3.27 -6.73
CA THR A 65 -5.21 -3.03 -6.94
C THR A 65 -4.75 -1.78 -6.19
N ALA A 66 -5.59 -0.74 -6.13
CA ALA A 66 -5.27 0.47 -5.37
C ALA A 66 -5.25 0.19 -3.86
N ASP A 67 -6.21 -0.57 -3.32
CA ASP A 67 -6.23 -0.91 -1.88
C ASP A 67 -5.07 -1.85 -1.52
N LEU A 68 -4.73 -2.80 -2.39
CA LEU A 68 -3.55 -3.66 -2.24
C LEU A 68 -2.25 -2.84 -2.18
N ILE A 69 -2.07 -1.88 -3.09
CA ILE A 69 -0.89 -0.99 -3.10
C ILE A 69 -0.88 -0.14 -1.83
N PHE A 70 -2.01 0.43 -1.42
CA PHE A 70 -2.12 1.25 -0.21
C PHE A 70 -1.71 0.45 1.04
N HIS A 71 -2.28 -0.73 1.24
CA HIS A 71 -1.97 -1.57 2.39
C HIS A 71 -0.54 -2.11 2.36
N THR A 72 0.01 -2.37 1.17
CA THR A 72 1.44 -2.68 1.01
C THR A 72 2.30 -1.50 1.44
N MET A 73 1.96 -0.27 1.07
CA MET A 73 2.69 0.92 1.50
C MET A 73 2.63 1.16 3.01
N VAL A 74 1.49 0.88 3.66
CA VAL A 74 1.38 0.90 5.13
C VAL A 74 2.39 -0.07 5.76
N MET A 75 2.48 -1.30 5.24
CA MET A 75 3.47 -2.28 5.70
C MET A 75 4.91 -1.81 5.44
N LEU A 76 5.22 -1.23 4.28
CA LEU A 76 6.56 -0.72 3.97
C LEU A 76 6.98 0.38 4.94
N VAL A 77 6.12 1.36 5.19
CA VAL A 77 6.33 2.41 6.19
C VAL A 77 6.47 1.83 7.58
N ASP A 78 5.67 0.80 7.91
CA ASP A 78 5.81 0.14 9.20
C ASP A 78 7.21 -0.49 9.39
N ARG A 79 7.71 -1.16 8.35
CA ARG A 79 9.01 -1.84 8.32
C ARG A 79 10.20 -0.92 8.02
N GLY A 80 9.97 0.37 7.83
CA GLY A 80 11.03 1.34 7.53
C GLY A 80 11.67 1.15 6.15
N ILE A 81 10.92 0.58 5.20
CA ILE A 81 11.35 0.36 3.81
C ILE A 81 10.81 1.50 2.96
N ALA A 82 11.67 2.16 2.18
CA ALA A 82 11.24 3.24 1.30
C ALA A 82 10.60 2.68 0.02
N VAL A 83 9.67 3.42 -0.59
CA VAL A 83 9.12 3.02 -1.90
C VAL A 83 10.21 2.98 -2.97
N ASP A 84 11.24 3.81 -2.84
CA ASP A 84 12.42 3.81 -3.71
C ASP A 84 13.19 2.49 -3.66
N ASP A 85 13.26 1.83 -2.51
CA ASP A 85 13.91 0.52 -2.38
C ASP A 85 13.17 -0.53 -3.23
N VAL A 86 11.83 -0.48 -3.23
CA VAL A 86 10.99 -1.34 -4.08
C VAL A 86 11.21 -1.03 -5.56
N ILE A 87 11.28 0.24 -5.94
CA ILE A 87 11.55 0.66 -7.32
C ILE A 87 12.94 0.20 -7.77
N VAL A 88 13.96 0.32 -6.92
CA VAL A 88 15.31 -0.20 -7.19
C VAL A 88 15.28 -1.70 -7.43
N GLU A 89 14.56 -2.45 -6.60
CA GLU A 89 14.40 -3.90 -6.78
C GLU A 89 13.67 -4.25 -8.08
N LEU A 90 12.61 -3.51 -8.45
CA LEU A 90 11.90 -3.69 -9.72
C LEU A 90 12.81 -3.42 -10.92
N LYS A 91 13.58 -2.32 -10.89
CA LYS A 91 14.57 -1.99 -11.94
C LYS A 91 15.62 -3.10 -12.08
N ARG A 92 16.12 -3.62 -10.95
CA ARG A 92 17.07 -4.73 -10.92
C ARG A 92 16.49 -6.01 -11.50
N ARG A 93 15.20 -6.30 -11.27
CA ARG A 93 14.50 -7.47 -11.85
C ARG A 93 14.25 -7.32 -13.35
N HIS A 94 13.92 -6.11 -13.82
CA HIS A 94 13.68 -5.85 -15.23
C HIS A 94 14.95 -5.93 -16.09
N GLY A 95 16.10 -5.55 -15.53
CA GLY A 95 17.40 -5.66 -16.19
C GLY A 95 17.97 -7.09 -16.25
N LYS A 96 17.23 -8.09 -15.80
CA LYS A 96 17.51 -9.52 -16.00
C LYS A 96 16.66 -10.07 -17.12
#